data_AF-A0A4S8QVE3-F1
#
_entry.id   AF-A0A4S8QVE3-F1
#
_cell.length_a   1.000
_cell.length_b   1.000
_cell.length_c   1.000
_cell.angle_alpha   90.00
_cell.angle_beta   90.00
_cell.angle_gamma   90.00
#
_symmetry.space_group_name_H-M   'P 1'
#
loop_
_entity.id
_entity.type
_entity.pdbx_description
1 polymer ?
#
loop_
_entity_poly.entity_id
_entity_poly.type
_entity_poly.pdbx_seq_one_letter_code
_entity_poly.pdbx_strand_id
1 'polypeptide(L)'
;MIKQNGLEWVAKTFGLEPRWTSEPDIAKVESIARKHLNLKENDFCHLSSYTEGAFNKLYKVETEGECFLVRVTLPVDPFNKTNSEVATINFIRQITDIPVPQILAFDDTNENELGFEWILMAMLPGGNLRTKWRKLSQDSKQNLVKQIVRYQAQLFRHKFSTIGNIFVTPESQLVIKGSPSSNTLSVSAKGTPQDLQQISLTPRQIVSMFFFWGDHITQDVPRGPFTNSKDWLCARLTLAITDQERILKTTDDEDEIEDAQDAKTLAEKLLKLLPSIFPTTDSIPEQSVLFHDDLSSRNILIDDDGTITGIVDWECVSTLPLWKACDFPEFLKGRERTEEPNRNQYAPDDEENVDESAADALDNEGINELYWEHLLEYESTMLRALFLDEMQKIAPEWIEESTKGAVKADFEAAVQNCDGGWSVKRITVWLDALEKGENWSLRKKLIE
;
A
#
# COMPACT_ATOMS: atom_id res chain seq x y z
N MET A 1 25.83 -5.16 0.11
CA MET A 1 24.76 -4.20 0.52
C MET A 1 25.39 -2.83 0.74
N ILE A 2 24.79 -1.78 0.18
CA ILE A 2 25.20 -0.40 0.47
C ILE A 2 24.95 -0.13 1.95
N LYS A 3 25.89 0.53 2.64
CA LYS A 3 25.67 1.01 4.01
C LYS A 3 24.80 2.26 3.95
N GLN A 4 23.51 2.11 4.22
CA GLN A 4 22.60 3.22 4.49
C GLN A 4 22.67 3.51 5.99
N ASN A 5 23.13 4.71 6.37
CA ASN A 5 23.23 5.08 7.80
C ASN A 5 21.86 4.93 8.48
N GLY A 6 21.82 4.31 9.65
CA GLY A 6 20.57 4.05 10.38
C GLY A 6 19.87 2.74 9.99
N LEU A 7 20.29 2.04 8.92
CA LEU A 7 19.68 0.80 8.44
C LEU A 7 20.69 -0.37 8.43
N GLU A 8 20.25 -1.52 8.92
CA GLU A 8 20.87 -2.82 8.66
C GLU A 8 19.84 -3.80 8.10
N TRP A 9 20.28 -4.68 7.21
CA TRP A 9 19.48 -5.80 6.71
C TRP A 9 19.94 -7.08 7.39
N VAL A 10 19.03 -7.78 8.07
CA VAL A 10 19.32 -8.99 8.83
C VAL A 10 18.61 -10.19 8.23
N ALA A 11 19.36 -11.24 7.90
CA ALA A 11 18.80 -12.50 7.42
C ALA A 11 18.12 -13.27 8.57
N LYS A 12 16.94 -13.80 8.28
CA LYS A 12 16.08 -14.63 9.14
C LYS A 12 15.65 -15.88 8.39
N THR A 13 15.04 -16.80 9.14
CA THR A 13 14.48 -18.06 8.60
C THR A 13 13.52 -17.84 7.42
N PHE A 14 12.77 -16.72 7.41
CA PHE A 14 11.76 -16.44 6.39
C PHE A 14 12.13 -15.25 5.48
N GLY A 15 13.41 -14.90 5.39
CA GLY A 15 13.89 -13.85 4.49
C GLY A 15 14.68 -12.75 5.19
N LEU A 16 14.70 -11.57 4.58
CA LEU A 16 15.51 -10.44 5.02
C LEU A 16 14.64 -9.41 5.75
N GLU A 17 15.08 -8.93 6.92
CA GLU A 17 14.39 -7.90 7.70
C GLU A 17 15.22 -6.60 7.78
N PRO A 18 14.63 -5.43 7.51
CA PRO A 18 15.28 -4.15 7.77
C PRO A 18 15.22 -3.82 9.28
N ARG A 19 16.29 -3.25 9.83
CA ARG A 19 16.35 -2.83 11.24
C ARG A 19 17.01 -1.47 11.41
N TRP A 20 16.54 -0.76 12.42
CA TRP A 20 17.13 0.48 12.89
C TRP A 20 18.46 0.19 13.59
N THR A 21 19.56 0.77 13.11
CA THR A 21 20.87 0.69 13.79
C THR A 21 21.09 1.81 14.81
N SER A 22 20.19 2.80 14.83
CA SER A 22 20.16 3.89 15.79
C SER A 22 18.74 4.41 15.99
N GLU A 23 18.43 4.82 17.21
CA GLU A 23 17.15 5.43 17.55
C GLU A 23 17.11 6.92 17.15
N PRO A 24 15.96 7.43 16.66
CA PRO A 24 15.77 8.86 16.48
C PRO A 24 15.88 9.62 17.81
N ASP A 25 16.61 10.74 17.81
CA ASP A 25 16.75 11.59 18.99
C ASP A 25 15.44 12.35 19.25
N ILE A 26 14.73 11.94 20.31
CA ILE A 26 13.42 12.47 20.70
C ILE A 26 13.45 13.99 20.94
N ALA A 27 14.54 14.54 21.46
CA ALA A 27 14.66 15.98 21.68
C ALA A 27 14.71 16.75 20.34
N LYS A 28 15.31 16.15 19.31
CA LYS A 28 15.33 16.72 17.96
C LYS A 28 13.97 16.59 17.28
N VAL A 29 13.28 15.47 17.47
CA VAL A 29 11.90 15.29 16.99
C VAL A 29 10.98 16.37 17.57
N GLU A 30 11.08 16.65 18.88
CA GLU A 30 10.31 17.74 19.51
C GLU A 30 10.70 19.11 18.96
N SER A 31 12.00 19.38 18.77
CA SER A 31 12.50 20.62 18.19
C SER A 31 11.94 20.87 16.78
N ILE A 32 11.94 19.84 15.92
CA ILE A 32 11.35 19.88 14.58
C ILE A 32 9.86 20.21 14.67
N ALA A 33 9.11 19.51 15.52
CA ALA A 33 7.68 19.74 15.70
C ALA A 33 7.41 21.18 16.15
N ARG A 34 8.08 21.66 17.21
CA ARG A 34 7.92 23.03 17.72
C ARG A 34 8.20 24.08 16.65
N LYS A 35 9.30 23.91 15.90
CA LYS A 35 9.69 24.82 14.82
C LYS A 35 8.62 24.91 13.73
N HIS A 36 8.15 23.76 13.22
CA HIS A 36 7.22 23.74 12.09
C HIS A 36 5.76 24.02 12.48
N LEU A 37 5.41 23.83 13.76
CA LEU A 37 4.13 24.25 14.34
C LEU A 37 4.15 25.71 14.85
N ASN A 38 5.26 26.43 14.72
CA ASN A 38 5.46 27.80 15.22
C ASN A 38 5.17 27.96 16.73
N LEU A 39 5.50 26.94 17.53
CA LEU A 39 5.34 26.96 18.99
C LEU A 39 6.46 27.76 19.65
N LYS A 40 6.12 28.62 20.60
CA LYS A 40 7.08 29.32 21.45
C LYS A 40 7.65 28.37 22.50
N GLU A 41 8.75 28.79 23.13
CA GLU A 41 9.48 28.00 24.14
C GLU A 41 8.58 27.51 25.30
N ASN A 42 7.62 28.35 25.72
CA ASN A 42 6.71 28.04 26.83
C ASN A 42 5.36 27.46 26.39
N ASP A 43 5.12 27.29 25.10
CA ASP A 43 3.86 26.71 24.62
C ASP A 43 3.84 25.20 24.94
N PHE A 44 2.67 24.69 25.32
CA PHE A 44 2.48 23.27 25.61
C PHE A 44 2.73 22.44 24.35
N CYS A 45 3.66 21.50 24.45
CA CYS A 45 3.99 20.52 23.44
C CYS A 45 4.42 19.25 24.17
N HIS A 46 3.62 18.19 24.06
CA HIS A 46 3.97 16.90 24.62
C HIS A 46 4.23 15.90 23.48
N LEU A 47 5.45 15.36 23.45
CA LEU A 47 5.84 14.33 22.51
C LEU A 47 5.76 12.95 23.19
N SER A 48 5.11 11.99 22.55
CA SER A 48 5.04 10.60 23.00
C SER A 48 5.21 9.62 21.84
N SER A 49 5.72 8.42 22.10
CA SER A 49 5.70 7.35 21.09
C SER A 49 4.25 6.96 20.79
N TYR A 50 3.93 6.76 19.52
CA TYR A 50 2.58 6.41 19.08
C TYR A 50 2.50 4.98 18.55
N THR A 51 3.27 4.67 17.50
CA THR A 51 3.34 3.33 16.92
C THR A 51 4.65 3.16 16.15
N GLU A 52 5.04 1.91 15.94
CA GLU A 52 6.22 1.53 15.15
C GLU A 52 5.81 0.44 14.15
N GLY A 53 6.13 0.66 12.89
CA GLY A 53 5.99 -0.32 11.82
C GLY A 53 7.35 -0.77 11.29
N ALA A 54 7.35 -1.57 10.22
CA ALA A 54 8.58 -2.13 9.63
C ALA A 54 9.59 -1.05 9.20
N PHE A 55 9.11 0.09 8.71
CA PHE A 55 9.94 1.19 8.20
C PHE A 55 9.82 2.49 8.97
N ASN A 56 8.81 2.65 9.82
CA ASN A 56 8.40 3.96 10.30
C ASN A 56 8.22 3.95 11.82
N LYS A 57 8.74 4.98 12.48
CA LYS A 57 8.46 5.29 13.89
C LYS A 57 7.60 6.55 13.94
N LEU A 58 6.45 6.47 14.59
CA LEU A 58 5.50 7.58 14.71
C LEU A 58 5.51 8.12 16.13
N TYR A 59 5.64 9.44 16.24
CA TYR A 59 5.57 10.17 17.50
C TYR A 59 4.36 11.11 17.47
N LYS A 60 3.52 11.01 18.51
CA LYS A 60 2.38 11.90 18.70
C LYS A 60 2.86 13.20 19.33
N VAL A 61 2.47 14.33 18.75
CA VAL A 61 2.70 15.67 19.26
C VAL A 61 1.35 16.25 19.71
N GLU A 62 1.21 16.49 21.00
CA GLU A 62 0.01 17.11 21.58
C GLU A 62 0.27 18.58 21.90
N THR A 63 -0.60 19.45 21.41
CA THR A 63 -0.62 20.89 21.69
C THR A 63 -1.90 21.27 22.44
N GLU A 64 -2.11 22.55 22.79
CA GLU A 64 -3.28 22.98 23.58
C GLU A 64 -4.66 22.70 22.93
N GLY A 65 -4.70 22.38 21.62
CA GLY A 65 -5.98 22.07 20.94
C GLY A 65 -5.89 21.08 19.79
N GLU A 66 -4.70 20.70 19.36
CA GLU A 66 -4.51 19.85 18.17
C GLU A 66 -3.49 18.74 18.44
N CYS A 67 -3.66 17.62 17.74
CA CYS A 67 -2.73 16.50 17.74
C CYS A 67 -2.10 16.35 16.36
N PHE A 68 -0.80 16.14 16.33
CA PHE A 68 -0.01 15.90 15.11
C PHE A 68 0.78 14.61 15.24
N LEU A 69 1.30 14.13 14.12
CA LEU A 69 2.20 13.00 14.05
C LEU A 69 3.50 13.46 13.39
N VAL A 70 4.63 13.14 14.02
CA VAL A 70 5.94 13.12 13.35
C VAL A 70 6.25 11.68 13.03
N ARG A 71 6.31 11.37 11.73
CA ARG A 71 6.76 10.07 11.26
C ARG A 71 8.22 10.16 10.86
N VAL A 72 9.07 9.32 11.45
CA VAL A 72 10.48 9.17 11.09
C VAL A 72 10.64 7.87 10.31
N THR A 73 11.35 7.95 9.18
CA THR A 73 11.39 6.87 8.18
C THR A 73 12.79 6.26 8.11
N LEU A 74 12.85 4.93 8.12
CA LEU A 74 14.05 4.15 7.90
C LEU A 74 14.48 4.31 6.42
N PRO A 75 15.77 4.55 6.13
CA PRO A 75 16.24 4.93 4.81
C PRO A 75 16.40 3.71 3.88
N VAL A 76 15.33 2.94 3.65
CA VAL A 76 15.29 1.75 2.78
C VAL A 76 15.30 2.12 1.29
N ASP A 77 14.63 3.21 0.92
CA ASP A 77 14.70 3.85 -0.41
C ASP A 77 14.76 5.37 -0.22
N PRO A 78 15.97 5.88 0.14
CA PRO A 78 16.13 7.25 0.58
C PRO A 78 15.66 8.25 -0.45
N PHE A 79 15.14 9.39 0.00
CA PHE A 79 14.48 10.42 -0.80
C PHE A 79 13.18 9.95 -1.46
N ASN A 80 13.19 8.82 -2.17
CA ASN A 80 12.08 8.44 -3.02
C ASN A 80 10.82 8.09 -2.23
N LYS A 81 10.97 7.32 -1.14
CA LYS A 81 9.84 6.85 -0.33
C LYS A 81 9.11 8.02 0.35
N THR A 82 9.85 8.88 1.06
CA THR A 82 9.26 10.03 1.75
C THR A 82 8.72 11.08 0.78
N ASN A 83 9.48 11.45 -0.25
CA ASN A 83 9.04 12.45 -1.23
C ASN A 83 7.76 11.99 -1.96
N SER A 84 7.73 10.73 -2.39
CA SER A 84 6.59 10.22 -3.16
C SER A 84 5.32 10.18 -2.34
N GLU A 85 5.38 9.76 -1.08
CA GLU A 85 4.20 9.74 -0.23
C GLU A 85 3.63 11.13 0.02
N VAL A 86 4.49 12.11 0.31
CA VAL A 86 4.06 13.50 0.46
C VAL A 86 3.39 14.01 -0.81
N ALA A 87 3.93 13.66 -1.99
CA ALA A 87 3.33 14.03 -3.27
C ALA A 87 1.95 13.39 -3.45
N THR A 88 1.85 12.10 -3.15
CA THR A 88 0.62 11.31 -3.26
C THR A 88 -0.48 11.84 -2.35
N ILE A 89 -0.19 12.07 -1.06
CA ILE A 89 -1.16 12.63 -0.10
C ILE A 89 -1.65 14.01 -0.57
N ASN A 90 -0.75 14.89 -0.97
CA ASN A 90 -1.12 16.21 -1.46
C ASN A 90 -1.96 16.15 -2.75
N PHE A 91 -1.63 15.24 -3.66
CA PHE A 91 -2.41 15.02 -4.88
C PHE A 91 -3.83 14.55 -4.56
N ILE A 92 -3.98 13.50 -3.74
CA ILE A 92 -5.28 12.93 -3.34
C ILE A 92 -6.16 14.00 -2.70
N ARG A 93 -5.59 14.79 -1.79
CA ARG A 93 -6.30 15.88 -1.11
C ARG A 93 -6.81 16.96 -2.06
N GLN A 94 -6.17 17.15 -3.21
CA GLN A 94 -6.58 18.14 -4.21
C GLN A 94 -7.67 17.61 -5.15
N ILE A 95 -7.65 16.31 -5.46
CA ILE A 95 -8.47 15.72 -6.53
C ILE A 95 -9.62 14.83 -6.03
N THR A 96 -9.65 14.50 -4.74
CA THR A 96 -10.66 13.63 -4.15
C THR A 96 -11.19 14.14 -2.82
N ASP A 97 -12.31 13.58 -2.40
CA ASP A 97 -12.87 13.74 -1.05
C ASP A 97 -12.32 12.70 -0.05
N ILE A 98 -11.26 11.96 -0.41
CA ILE A 98 -10.67 10.96 0.49
C ILE A 98 -10.04 11.70 1.68
N PRO A 99 -10.41 11.36 2.93
CA PRO A 99 -9.79 11.95 4.10
C PRO A 99 -8.36 11.41 4.24
N VAL A 100 -7.39 12.25 3.91
CA VAL A 100 -5.95 11.98 4.06
C VAL A 100 -5.32 13.02 5.00
N PRO A 101 -4.21 12.70 5.69
CA PRO A 101 -3.62 13.66 6.62
C PRO A 101 -3.12 14.91 5.88
N GLN A 102 -3.26 16.07 6.51
CA GLN A 102 -2.62 17.28 5.99
C GLN A 102 -1.12 17.21 6.29
N ILE A 103 -0.27 17.36 5.28
CA ILE A 103 1.17 17.50 5.46
C ILE A 103 1.49 18.94 5.86
N LEU A 104 2.19 19.13 6.98
CA LEU A 104 2.61 20.44 7.47
C LEU A 104 4.05 20.75 7.07
N ALA A 105 4.94 19.77 7.20
CA ALA A 105 6.34 19.87 6.83
C ALA A 105 6.94 18.48 6.63
N PHE A 106 8.03 18.38 5.88
CA PHE A 106 8.78 17.14 5.72
C PHE A 106 10.22 17.45 5.34
N ASP A 107 11.11 16.49 5.56
CA ASP A 107 12.46 16.43 5.01
C ASP A 107 12.66 15.03 4.46
N ASP A 108 12.85 14.94 3.15
CA ASP A 108 13.08 13.71 2.40
C ASP A 108 14.57 13.39 2.25
N THR A 109 15.44 14.07 3.01
CA THR A 109 16.87 13.76 3.09
C THR A 109 17.21 13.23 4.48
N ASN A 110 18.37 12.56 4.59
CA ASN A 110 19.00 12.26 5.88
C ASN A 110 20.10 13.28 6.23
N GLU A 111 20.29 14.33 5.42
CA GLU A 111 21.27 15.40 5.63
C GLU A 111 20.69 16.52 6.51
N ASN A 112 19.99 16.14 7.58
CA ASN A 112 19.30 17.05 8.48
C ASN A 112 19.69 16.78 9.94
N GLU A 113 19.19 17.62 10.86
CA GLU A 113 19.55 17.56 12.28
C GLU A 113 19.19 16.22 12.94
N LEU A 114 18.13 15.54 12.48
CA LEU A 114 17.68 14.25 12.98
C LEU A 114 18.49 13.08 12.42
N GLY A 115 19.07 13.23 11.22
CA GLY A 115 19.79 12.17 10.52
C GLY A 115 18.89 11.13 9.85
N PHE A 116 17.58 11.38 9.81
CA PHE A 116 16.55 10.54 9.21
C PHE A 116 15.55 11.40 8.44
N GLU A 117 14.90 10.80 7.47
CA GLU A 117 13.77 11.41 6.78
C GLU A 117 12.57 11.48 7.72
N TRP A 118 11.77 12.54 7.60
CA TRP A 118 10.60 12.71 8.45
C TRP A 118 9.46 13.47 7.77
N ILE A 119 8.24 13.22 8.24
CA ILE A 119 7.03 13.93 7.85
C ILE A 119 6.31 14.39 9.12
N LEU A 120 6.01 15.68 9.22
CA LEU A 120 5.08 16.24 10.20
C LEU A 120 3.71 16.42 9.55
N MET A 121 2.69 15.77 10.10
CA MET A 121 1.34 15.76 9.54
C MET A 121 0.26 15.88 10.62
N ALA A 122 -0.94 16.32 10.23
CA ALA A 122 -2.10 16.33 11.10
C ALA A 122 -2.51 14.90 11.49
N MET A 123 -2.88 14.68 12.75
CA MET A 123 -3.42 13.40 13.19
C MET A 123 -4.90 13.31 12.80
N LEU A 124 -5.28 12.27 12.06
CA LEU A 124 -6.69 12.04 11.71
C LEU A 124 -7.44 11.44 12.90
N PRO A 125 -8.73 11.80 13.10
CA PRO A 125 -9.54 11.24 14.17
C PRO A 125 -10.02 9.82 13.84
N GLY A 126 -10.58 9.14 14.83
CA GLY A 126 -11.15 7.81 14.68
C GLY A 126 -10.21 6.69 15.13
N GLY A 127 -10.69 5.45 15.00
CA GLY A 127 -9.94 4.24 15.33
C GLY A 127 -9.84 3.30 14.13
N ASN A 128 -8.92 2.36 14.22
CA ASN A 128 -8.64 1.38 13.18
C ASN A 128 -9.87 0.52 12.84
N LEU A 129 -10.18 0.34 11.56
CA LEU A 129 -11.30 -0.49 11.11
C LEU A 129 -11.13 -1.94 11.59
N ARG A 130 -9.91 -2.49 11.62
CA ARG A 130 -9.63 -3.85 12.12
C ARG A 130 -10.18 -4.06 13.53
N THR A 131 -9.91 -3.12 14.44
CA THR A 131 -10.29 -3.26 15.86
C THR A 131 -11.76 -2.96 16.13
N LYS A 132 -12.40 -2.20 15.24
CA LYS A 132 -13.82 -1.84 15.34
C LYS A 132 -14.75 -2.75 14.53
N TRP A 133 -14.26 -3.52 13.56
CA TRP A 133 -15.07 -4.29 12.59
C TRP A 133 -16.15 -5.17 13.24
N ARG A 134 -15.78 -5.96 14.27
CA ARG A 134 -16.70 -6.88 14.97
C ARG A 134 -17.88 -6.15 15.63
N LYS A 135 -17.72 -4.86 15.96
CA LYS A 135 -18.73 -4.04 16.64
C LYS A 135 -19.61 -3.24 15.69
N LEU A 136 -19.27 -3.18 14.39
CA LEU A 136 -20.05 -2.46 13.40
C LEU A 136 -21.33 -3.23 13.05
N SER A 137 -22.43 -2.48 12.92
CA SER A 137 -23.66 -3.01 12.35
C SER A 137 -23.46 -3.38 10.87
N GLN A 138 -24.31 -4.27 10.35
CA GLN A 138 -24.30 -4.60 8.91
C GLN A 138 -24.53 -3.36 8.04
N ASP A 139 -25.42 -2.45 8.44
CA ASP A 139 -25.67 -1.21 7.71
C ASP A 139 -24.44 -0.29 7.69
N SER A 140 -23.72 -0.19 8.81
CA SER A 140 -22.45 0.56 8.88
C SER A 140 -21.40 -0.05 7.95
N LYS A 141 -21.25 -1.38 7.93
CA LYS A 141 -20.32 -2.08 7.01
C LYS A 141 -20.67 -1.83 5.54
N GLN A 142 -21.95 -1.88 5.18
CA GLN A 142 -22.41 -1.57 3.82
C GLN A 142 -22.16 -0.10 3.45
N ASN A 143 -22.39 0.84 4.37
CA ASN A 143 -22.13 2.27 4.14
C ASN A 143 -20.63 2.56 4.01
N LEU A 144 -19.78 1.86 4.75
CA LEU A 144 -18.33 1.92 4.60
C LEU A 144 -17.91 1.46 3.20
N VAL A 145 -18.40 0.32 2.71
CA VAL A 145 -18.10 -0.18 1.36
C VAL A 145 -18.57 0.80 0.28
N LYS A 146 -19.75 1.41 0.43
CA LYS A 146 -20.24 2.46 -0.49
C LYS A 146 -19.32 3.69 -0.51
N GLN A 147 -18.74 4.08 0.63
CA GLN A 147 -17.74 5.16 0.68
C GLN A 147 -16.46 4.78 -0.07
N ILE A 148 -15.93 3.56 0.17
CA ILE A 148 -14.74 3.06 -0.54
C ILE A 148 -14.96 3.00 -2.05
N VAL A 149 -16.11 2.52 -2.51
CA VAL A 149 -16.48 2.49 -3.93
C VAL A 149 -16.43 3.90 -4.54
N ARG A 150 -16.98 4.92 -3.84
CA ARG A 150 -16.90 6.32 -4.31
C ARG A 150 -15.46 6.82 -4.37
N TYR A 151 -14.63 6.51 -3.39
CA TYR A 151 -13.22 6.92 -3.36
C TYR A 151 -12.40 6.28 -4.49
N GLN A 152 -12.54 4.97 -4.69
CA GLN A 152 -11.87 4.29 -5.80
C GLN A 152 -12.35 4.79 -7.17
N ALA A 153 -13.65 5.09 -7.33
CA ALA A 153 -14.15 5.68 -8.56
C ALA A 153 -13.61 7.09 -8.81
N GLN A 154 -13.34 7.88 -7.77
CA GLN A 154 -12.65 9.16 -7.91
C GLN A 154 -11.22 8.94 -8.42
N LEU A 155 -10.42 8.09 -7.76
CA LEU A 155 -9.06 7.76 -8.21
C LEU A 155 -9.03 7.22 -9.63
N PHE A 156 -9.96 6.34 -9.99
CA PHE A 156 -10.06 5.75 -11.32
C PHE A 156 -10.28 6.79 -12.43
N ARG A 157 -10.88 7.94 -12.15
CA ARG A 157 -11.10 9.03 -13.13
C ARG A 157 -9.82 9.80 -13.45
N HIS A 158 -8.81 9.75 -12.58
CA HIS A 158 -7.54 10.46 -12.78
C HIS A 158 -6.51 9.53 -13.42
N LYS A 159 -6.52 9.51 -14.77
CA LYS A 159 -5.62 8.67 -15.57
C LYS A 159 -4.23 9.30 -15.72
N PHE A 160 -3.22 8.44 -15.72
CA PHE A 160 -1.84 8.74 -16.07
C PHE A 160 -1.43 7.91 -17.30
N SER A 161 -0.34 8.30 -17.95
CA SER A 161 0.19 7.64 -19.16
C SER A 161 1.37 6.71 -18.89
N THR A 162 1.72 6.48 -17.61
CA THR A 162 2.89 5.70 -17.20
C THR A 162 2.67 5.05 -15.85
N ILE A 163 3.33 3.93 -15.60
CA ILE A 163 3.40 3.20 -14.33
C ILE A 163 4.59 3.74 -13.53
N GLY A 164 4.36 4.03 -12.24
CA GLY A 164 5.38 4.53 -11.33
C GLY A 164 4.78 5.43 -10.26
N ASN A 165 5.63 6.15 -9.53
CA ASN A 165 5.18 6.94 -8.39
C ASN A 165 5.17 8.44 -8.70
N ILE A 166 4.31 9.17 -8.01
CA ILE A 166 4.25 10.63 -8.09
C ILE A 166 5.26 11.22 -7.11
N PHE A 167 5.89 12.34 -7.46
CA PHE A 167 6.91 13.02 -6.66
C PHE A 167 6.60 14.51 -6.54
N VAL A 168 7.05 15.10 -5.44
CA VAL A 168 7.06 16.54 -5.25
C VAL A 168 8.18 17.13 -6.12
N THR A 169 7.81 17.82 -7.19
CA THR A 169 8.73 18.61 -8.02
C THR A 169 8.93 20.02 -7.45
N PRO A 170 10.04 20.72 -7.75
CA PRO A 170 10.23 22.13 -7.37
C PRO A 170 9.05 23.03 -7.79
N GLU A 171 8.45 22.75 -8.95
CA GLU A 171 7.27 23.45 -9.45
C GLU A 171 6.04 23.18 -8.57
N SER A 172 5.85 21.93 -8.12
CA SER A 172 4.77 21.58 -7.19
C SER A 172 5.00 22.13 -5.77
N GLN A 173 6.26 22.26 -5.32
CA GLN A 173 6.59 22.87 -4.02
C GLN A 173 6.16 24.34 -3.94
N LEU A 174 6.26 25.08 -5.04
CA LEU A 174 5.81 26.48 -5.11
C LEU A 174 4.29 26.61 -4.94
N VAL A 175 3.53 25.61 -5.41
CA VAL A 175 2.07 25.57 -5.23
C VAL A 175 1.70 25.11 -3.82
N ILE A 176 2.44 24.13 -3.26
CA ILE A 176 2.23 23.64 -1.89
C ILE A 176 2.56 24.71 -0.84
N LYS A 177 3.57 25.55 -1.06
CA LYS A 177 3.97 26.60 -0.10
C LYS A 177 3.03 27.81 -0.06
N GLY A 178 2.17 28.01 -1.06
CA GLY A 178 1.34 29.20 -1.16
C GLY A 178 2.16 30.49 -1.34
N SER A 179 1.66 31.38 -2.18
CA SER A 179 2.25 32.71 -2.42
C SER A 179 2.55 33.46 -1.11
N PRO A 180 3.68 34.17 -0.97
CA PRO A 180 4.03 34.91 0.24
C PRO A 180 3.25 36.23 0.33
N SER A 181 1.91 36.16 0.37
CA SER A 181 1.09 37.30 0.77
C SER A 181 -0.34 36.90 1.12
N SER A 182 -0.75 37.39 2.29
CA SER A 182 -2.10 37.54 2.82
C SER A 182 -2.62 36.44 3.76
N ASN A 183 -2.23 36.63 5.02
CA ASN A 183 -3.12 36.53 6.18
C ASN A 183 -4.56 36.99 5.87
N THR A 184 -5.52 36.37 6.54
CA THR A 184 -6.96 36.67 6.70
C THR A 184 -7.89 35.73 5.94
N LEU A 185 -8.26 34.61 6.58
CA LEU A 185 -9.42 33.81 6.20
C LEU A 185 -10.71 34.57 6.59
N SER A 186 -11.23 35.36 5.67
CA SER A 186 -12.67 35.61 5.60
C SER A 186 -13.29 34.62 4.61
N VAL A 187 -14.22 33.82 5.11
CA VAL A 187 -15.06 32.91 4.32
C VAL A 187 -15.77 33.69 3.20
N SER A 188 -15.46 33.39 1.95
CA SER A 188 -16.38 33.58 0.83
C SER A 188 -16.01 32.63 -0.30
N ALA A 189 -16.97 31.76 -0.61
CA ALA A 189 -16.97 30.85 -1.72
C ALA A 189 -16.87 31.57 -3.08
N LYS A 190 -16.50 30.76 -4.10
CA LYS A 190 -16.53 30.98 -5.57
C LYS A 190 -15.19 31.32 -6.22
N GLY A 191 -14.34 30.30 -6.35
CA GLY A 191 -13.42 30.18 -7.48
C GLY A 191 -13.94 29.09 -8.42
N THR A 192 -14.10 29.39 -9.70
CA THR A 192 -14.51 28.42 -10.74
C THR A 192 -13.40 27.38 -10.98
N PRO A 193 -13.73 26.10 -11.29
CA PRO A 193 -12.75 25.02 -11.45
C PRO A 193 -11.76 25.13 -12.62
N GLN A 194 -11.78 26.22 -13.39
CA GLN A 194 -11.11 26.31 -14.70
C GLN A 194 -9.72 26.97 -14.66
N ASP A 195 -9.30 27.57 -13.55
CA ASP A 195 -8.01 28.28 -13.45
C ASP A 195 -6.88 27.47 -12.76
N LEU A 196 -7.16 26.26 -12.29
CA LEU A 196 -6.14 25.30 -11.84
C LEU A 196 -5.74 24.41 -13.01
N GLN A 197 -5.08 25.00 -14.02
CA GLN A 197 -4.42 24.22 -15.07
C GLN A 197 -3.34 23.33 -14.45
N GLN A 198 -3.71 22.05 -14.30
CA GLN A 198 -2.87 20.86 -14.26
C GLN A 198 -1.39 21.12 -14.00
N ILE A 199 -0.97 21.01 -12.74
CA ILE A 199 0.35 20.46 -12.49
C ILE A 199 0.28 19.04 -13.06
N SER A 200 0.84 18.83 -14.25
CA SER A 200 1.04 17.50 -14.80
C SER A 200 2.05 16.79 -13.92
N LEU A 201 1.56 16.14 -12.86
CA LEU A 201 2.34 15.23 -12.04
C LEU A 201 2.60 13.98 -12.89
N THR A 202 3.69 14.02 -13.65
CA THR A 202 4.13 12.86 -14.42
C THR A 202 4.77 11.87 -13.46
N PRO A 203 4.26 10.63 -13.35
CA PRO A 203 4.91 9.61 -12.54
C PRO A 203 6.36 9.43 -12.97
N ARG A 204 7.23 9.12 -12.01
CA ARG A 204 8.65 8.84 -12.26
C ARG A 204 8.92 7.38 -11.93
N GLN A 205 10.10 7.08 -11.38
CA GLN A 205 10.44 5.73 -11.00
C GLN A 205 9.43 5.15 -10.00
N ILE A 206 9.25 3.84 -10.05
CA ILE A 206 8.44 3.10 -9.10
C ILE A 206 9.17 3.01 -7.77
N VAL A 207 8.43 3.24 -6.70
CA VAL A 207 8.82 3.09 -5.30
C VAL A 207 7.97 1.96 -4.76
N SER A 208 8.57 0.78 -4.63
CA SER A 208 7.90 -0.44 -4.22
C SER A 208 8.90 -1.32 -3.51
N MET A 209 8.44 -2.01 -2.46
CA MET A 209 9.28 -2.94 -1.69
C MET A 209 10.00 -3.92 -2.59
N PHE A 210 9.34 -4.45 -3.61
CA PHE A 210 9.94 -5.38 -4.58
C PHE A 210 11.22 -4.81 -5.23
N PHE A 211 11.31 -3.50 -5.41
CA PHE A 211 12.42 -2.84 -6.09
C PHE A 211 13.55 -2.40 -5.14
N PHE A 212 13.28 -2.17 -3.85
CA PHE A 212 14.29 -1.70 -2.91
C PHE A 212 14.64 -2.68 -1.79
N TRP A 213 13.94 -3.81 -1.67
CA TRP A 213 14.19 -4.77 -0.59
C TRP A 213 15.61 -5.35 -0.67
N GLY A 214 16.33 -5.32 0.45
CA GLY A 214 17.68 -5.85 0.53
C GLY A 214 18.66 -5.21 -0.45
N ASP A 215 19.24 -6.04 -1.33
CA ASP A 215 20.19 -5.57 -2.34
C ASP A 215 19.52 -5.11 -3.64
N HIS A 216 18.20 -5.28 -3.80
CA HIS A 216 17.47 -4.90 -5.02
C HIS A 216 17.65 -3.43 -5.33
N ILE A 217 17.75 -2.55 -4.32
CA ILE A 217 18.01 -1.11 -4.51
C ILE A 217 19.29 -0.82 -5.30
N THR A 218 20.26 -1.73 -5.28
CA THR A 218 21.57 -1.59 -5.92
C THR A 218 21.68 -2.29 -7.27
N GLN A 219 20.71 -3.16 -7.58
CA GLN A 219 20.70 -3.90 -8.83
C GLN A 219 20.35 -2.96 -10.00
N ASP A 220 21.06 -3.12 -11.11
CA ASP A 220 20.90 -2.33 -12.34
C ASP A 220 19.71 -2.87 -13.16
N VAL A 221 18.51 -2.45 -12.77
CA VAL A 221 17.25 -2.74 -13.47
C VAL A 221 16.50 -1.46 -13.77
N PRO A 222 15.74 -1.38 -14.88
CA PRO A 222 14.85 -0.26 -15.12
C PRO A 222 13.84 -0.09 -13.99
N ARG A 223 13.70 1.13 -13.46
CA ARG A 223 12.74 1.46 -12.39
C ARG A 223 11.58 2.33 -12.88
N GLY A 224 11.49 2.57 -14.18
CA GLY A 224 10.46 3.41 -14.77
C GLY A 224 10.82 4.92 -14.82
N PRO A 225 9.83 5.79 -15.10
CA PRO A 225 8.42 5.45 -15.30
C PRO A 225 8.25 4.50 -16.48
N PHE A 226 7.46 3.44 -16.30
CA PHE A 226 7.22 2.47 -17.37
C PHE A 226 6.03 2.92 -18.21
N THR A 227 6.12 2.79 -19.53
CA THR A 227 5.01 3.16 -20.44
C THR A 227 4.01 2.03 -20.63
N ASN A 228 4.34 0.82 -20.18
CA ASN A 228 3.52 -0.37 -20.35
C ASN A 228 3.88 -1.46 -19.33
N SER A 229 2.94 -2.39 -19.12
CA SER A 229 3.00 -3.50 -18.17
C SER A 229 4.10 -4.50 -18.49
N LYS A 230 4.41 -4.71 -19.78
CA LYS A 230 5.45 -5.65 -20.22
C LYS A 230 6.80 -5.20 -19.68
N ASP A 231 7.16 -3.93 -19.83
CA ASP A 231 8.47 -3.45 -19.36
C ASP A 231 8.55 -3.43 -17.83
N TRP A 232 7.45 -3.09 -17.15
CA TRP A 232 7.35 -3.16 -15.67
C TRP A 232 7.53 -4.58 -15.13
N LEU A 233 6.79 -5.55 -15.67
CA LEU A 233 6.87 -6.95 -15.25
C LEU A 233 8.21 -7.61 -15.65
N CYS A 234 8.79 -7.20 -16.78
CA CYS A 234 10.13 -7.63 -17.21
C CYS A 234 11.21 -7.22 -16.18
N ALA A 235 11.15 -5.98 -15.68
CA ALA A 235 12.07 -5.51 -14.64
C ALA A 235 11.94 -6.34 -13.34
N ARG A 236 10.70 -6.66 -12.93
CA ARG A 236 10.44 -7.50 -11.75
C ARG A 236 10.96 -8.93 -11.92
N LEU A 237 10.70 -9.55 -13.06
CA LEU A 237 11.20 -10.90 -13.37
C LEU A 237 12.73 -10.93 -13.47
N THR A 238 13.36 -9.85 -13.94
CA THR A 238 14.82 -9.74 -14.00
C THR A 238 15.44 -9.73 -12.60
N LEU A 239 14.85 -9.00 -11.64
CA LEU A 239 15.26 -9.04 -10.24
C LEU A 239 15.13 -10.48 -9.70
N ALA A 240 13.95 -11.09 -9.83
CA ALA A 240 13.70 -12.44 -9.34
C ALA A 240 14.71 -13.47 -9.90
N ILE A 241 15.00 -13.44 -11.21
CA ILE A 241 16.00 -14.32 -11.83
C ILE A 241 17.40 -14.05 -11.26
N THR A 242 17.76 -12.77 -11.09
CA THR A 242 19.07 -12.38 -10.53
C THR A 242 19.25 -12.88 -9.10
N ASP A 243 18.20 -12.83 -8.29
CA ASP A 243 18.22 -13.35 -6.92
C ASP A 243 18.45 -14.86 -6.89
N GLN A 244 17.72 -15.61 -7.73
CA GLN A 244 17.92 -17.06 -7.81
C GLN A 244 19.32 -17.42 -8.33
N GLU A 245 19.84 -16.68 -9.32
CA GLU A 245 21.21 -16.87 -9.79
C GLU A 245 22.27 -16.56 -8.74
N ARG A 246 22.00 -15.62 -7.85
CA ARG A 246 22.88 -15.32 -6.72
C ARG A 246 22.85 -16.47 -5.72
N ILE A 247 21.67 -16.94 -5.32
CA ILE A 247 21.51 -18.07 -4.40
C ILE A 247 22.29 -19.29 -4.92
N LEU A 248 22.07 -19.68 -6.18
CA LEU A 248 22.75 -20.80 -6.83
C LEU A 248 24.29 -20.68 -6.89
N LYS A 249 24.84 -19.47 -6.79
CA LYS A 249 26.30 -19.23 -6.76
C LYS A 249 26.87 -19.19 -5.34
N THR A 250 26.04 -18.96 -4.33
CA THR A 250 26.48 -18.65 -2.97
C THR A 250 26.14 -19.71 -1.93
N THR A 251 25.14 -20.55 -2.21
CA THR A 251 24.74 -21.62 -1.29
C THR A 251 25.34 -22.96 -1.70
N ASP A 252 25.64 -23.78 -0.69
CA ASP A 252 26.06 -25.18 -0.84
C ASP A 252 24.95 -26.14 -0.36
N ASP A 253 23.79 -25.61 0.06
CA ASP A 253 22.65 -26.38 0.54
C ASP A 253 21.86 -26.95 -0.65
N GLU A 254 21.66 -28.27 -0.67
CA GLU A 254 21.03 -28.98 -1.81
C GLU A 254 19.55 -28.60 -1.97
N ASP A 255 18.82 -28.38 -0.88
CA ASP A 255 17.40 -28.02 -0.92
C ASP A 255 17.23 -26.58 -1.43
N GLU A 256 18.07 -25.64 -0.96
CA GLU A 256 18.08 -24.25 -1.46
C GLU A 256 18.46 -24.17 -2.95
N ILE A 257 19.36 -25.04 -3.43
CA ILE A 257 19.74 -25.13 -4.84
C ILE A 257 18.57 -25.61 -5.69
N GLU A 258 17.85 -26.65 -5.25
CA GLU A 258 16.67 -27.17 -5.95
C GLU A 258 15.58 -26.09 -6.05
N ASP A 259 15.23 -25.47 -4.91
CA ASP A 259 14.21 -24.42 -4.85
C ASP A 259 14.58 -23.21 -5.74
N ALA A 260 15.84 -22.76 -5.70
CA ALA A 260 16.29 -21.65 -6.52
C ALA A 260 16.28 -21.98 -8.02
N GLN A 261 16.61 -23.23 -8.40
CA GLN A 261 16.59 -23.67 -9.79
C GLN A 261 15.15 -23.76 -10.33
N ASP A 262 14.21 -24.22 -9.51
CA ASP A 262 12.78 -24.27 -9.86
C ASP A 262 12.20 -22.87 -10.01
N ALA A 263 12.43 -21.98 -9.04
CA ALA A 263 12.01 -20.59 -9.08
C ALA A 263 12.59 -19.85 -10.29
N LYS A 264 13.89 -20.04 -10.58
CA LYS A 264 14.54 -19.46 -11.77
C LYS A 264 13.88 -19.93 -13.06
N THR A 265 13.68 -21.25 -13.19
CA THR A 265 13.07 -21.85 -14.38
C THR A 265 11.66 -21.31 -14.60
N LEU A 266 10.89 -21.16 -13.52
CA LEU A 266 9.55 -20.58 -13.56
C LEU A 266 9.57 -19.11 -13.99
N ALA A 267 10.44 -18.29 -13.40
CA ALA A 267 10.58 -16.88 -13.76
C ALA A 267 10.99 -16.70 -15.24
N GLU A 268 11.90 -17.54 -15.75
CA GLU A 268 12.26 -17.57 -17.17
C GLU A 268 11.09 -17.98 -18.07
N LYS A 269 10.24 -18.93 -17.65
CA LYS A 269 9.03 -19.32 -18.38
C LYS A 269 8.03 -18.15 -18.43
N LEU A 270 7.80 -17.47 -17.30
CA LEU A 270 6.96 -16.27 -17.24
C LEU A 270 7.50 -15.17 -18.17
N LEU A 271 8.81 -14.91 -18.14
CA LEU A 271 9.45 -13.91 -19.00
C LEU A 271 9.23 -14.20 -20.50
N LYS A 272 9.31 -15.48 -20.91
CA LYS A 272 9.03 -15.90 -22.29
C LYS A 272 7.56 -15.72 -22.69
N LEU A 273 6.63 -15.90 -21.74
CA LEU A 273 5.19 -15.72 -21.98
C LEU A 273 4.75 -14.26 -21.99
N LEU A 274 5.53 -13.37 -21.39
CA LEU A 274 5.16 -11.97 -21.18
C LEU A 274 4.66 -11.24 -22.45
N PRO A 275 5.31 -11.36 -23.64
CA PRO A 275 4.84 -10.67 -24.85
C PRO A 275 3.49 -11.19 -25.37
N SER A 276 3.11 -12.42 -25.04
CA SER A 276 1.84 -13.03 -25.48
C SER A 276 0.65 -12.53 -24.66
N ILE A 277 0.85 -12.25 -23.36
CA ILE A 277 -0.19 -11.77 -22.44
C ILE A 277 -0.27 -10.24 -22.45
N PHE A 278 0.87 -9.57 -22.66
CA PHE A 278 1.00 -8.12 -22.71
C PHE A 278 1.53 -7.67 -24.08
N PRO A 279 0.73 -7.80 -25.16
CA PRO A 279 1.13 -7.33 -26.47
C PRO A 279 1.28 -5.81 -26.46
N THR A 280 2.44 -5.30 -26.89
CA THR A 280 2.64 -3.86 -27.04
C THR A 280 2.02 -3.38 -28.33
N THR A 281 1.16 -2.36 -28.24
CA THR A 281 0.62 -1.64 -29.39
C THR A 281 1.18 -0.22 -29.42
N ASP A 282 1.84 0.17 -30.50
CA ASP A 282 2.55 1.46 -30.59
C ASP A 282 1.62 2.68 -30.69
N SER A 283 0.31 2.47 -30.81
CA SER A 283 -0.65 3.54 -31.13
C SER A 283 -1.21 4.30 -29.94
N ILE A 284 -1.27 3.70 -28.75
CA ILE A 284 -1.87 4.33 -27.55
C ILE A 284 -1.07 3.91 -26.31
N PRO A 285 -0.55 4.88 -25.52
CA PRO A 285 0.11 4.57 -24.24
C PRO A 285 -0.84 3.82 -23.29
N GLU A 286 -0.33 2.83 -22.56
CA GLU A 286 -1.14 2.14 -21.55
C GLU A 286 -1.49 3.12 -20.43
N GLN A 287 -2.79 3.19 -20.11
CA GLN A 287 -3.26 4.05 -19.04
C GLN A 287 -3.07 3.40 -17.68
N SER A 288 -2.75 4.24 -16.70
CA SER A 288 -2.62 3.86 -15.29
C SER A 288 -3.46 4.79 -14.41
N VAL A 289 -3.73 4.35 -13.18
CA VAL A 289 -4.38 5.13 -12.13
C VAL A 289 -3.68 4.90 -10.81
N LEU A 290 -3.78 5.86 -9.89
CA LEU A 290 -3.28 5.69 -8.54
C LEU A 290 -4.05 4.56 -7.84
N PHE A 291 -3.35 3.58 -7.29
CA PHE A 291 -3.95 2.42 -6.63
C PHE A 291 -3.28 2.14 -5.29
N HIS A 292 -4.07 2.16 -4.22
CA HIS A 292 -3.61 1.85 -2.87
C HIS A 292 -3.57 0.32 -2.68
N ASP A 293 -2.43 -0.29 -3.01
CA ASP A 293 -2.25 -1.75 -3.00
C ASP A 293 -2.54 -2.37 -1.61
N ASP A 294 -2.23 -1.68 -0.50
CA ASP A 294 -2.51 -2.13 0.87
C ASP A 294 -3.65 -1.36 1.55
N LEU A 295 -4.81 -1.26 0.88
CA LEU A 295 -6.02 -0.73 1.51
C LEU A 295 -6.65 -1.78 2.45
N SER A 296 -5.89 -2.20 3.45
CA SER A 296 -6.30 -3.16 4.48
C SER A 296 -7.14 -2.48 5.56
N SER A 297 -7.78 -3.29 6.42
CA SER A 297 -8.55 -2.76 7.55
C SER A 297 -7.68 -2.00 8.55
N ARG A 298 -6.36 -2.19 8.51
CA ARG A 298 -5.41 -1.44 9.35
C ARG A 298 -5.22 0.01 8.87
N ASN A 299 -5.42 0.27 7.59
CA ASN A 299 -5.15 1.56 6.95
C ASN A 299 -6.42 2.41 6.75
N ILE A 300 -7.55 1.97 7.33
CA ILE A 300 -8.83 2.69 7.32
C ILE A 300 -9.17 3.10 8.76
N LEU A 301 -9.36 4.40 8.98
CA LEU A 301 -9.83 4.98 10.23
C LEU A 301 -11.32 5.29 10.14
N ILE A 302 -12.04 4.97 11.21
CA ILE A 302 -13.48 5.23 11.32
C ILE A 302 -13.85 5.86 12.67
N ASP A 303 -14.92 6.66 12.65
CA ASP A 303 -15.61 7.08 13.87
C ASP A 303 -16.41 5.91 14.49
N ASP A 304 -17.25 6.20 15.48
CA ASP A 304 -18.04 5.18 16.17
C ASP A 304 -19.31 4.77 15.38
N ASP A 305 -19.72 5.57 14.39
CA ASP A 305 -20.86 5.29 13.52
C ASP A 305 -20.46 4.45 12.28
N GLY A 306 -19.16 4.31 12.03
CA GLY A 306 -18.59 3.60 10.87
C GLY A 306 -18.35 4.50 9.65
N THR A 307 -18.34 5.82 9.83
CA THR A 307 -17.94 6.77 8.78
C THR A 307 -16.44 6.79 8.66
N ILE A 308 -15.92 6.81 7.43
CA ILE A 308 -14.47 6.87 7.19
C ILE A 308 -13.96 8.27 7.55
N THR A 309 -13.08 8.34 8.54
CA THR A 309 -12.43 9.57 9.01
C THR A 309 -11.01 9.71 8.49
N GLY A 310 -10.43 8.63 7.96
CA GLY A 310 -9.09 8.64 7.38
C GLY A 310 -8.75 7.41 6.56
N ILE A 311 -8.01 7.60 5.47
CA ILE A 311 -7.22 6.56 4.82
C ILE A 311 -5.76 6.96 4.98
N VAL A 312 -4.98 6.08 5.60
CA VAL A 312 -3.57 6.31 5.94
C VAL A 312 -2.68 5.34 5.17
N ASP A 313 -1.37 5.51 5.33
CA ASP A 313 -0.35 4.65 4.73
C ASP A 313 -0.29 4.71 3.20
N TRP A 314 -0.08 5.92 2.69
CA TRP A 314 0.10 6.19 1.26
C TRP A 314 1.55 5.97 0.78
N GLU A 315 2.35 5.28 1.58
CA GLU A 315 3.73 4.94 1.23
C GLU A 315 3.77 3.93 0.08
N CYS A 316 4.73 4.09 -0.83
CA CYS A 316 4.88 3.22 -2.01
C CYS A 316 3.65 3.13 -2.96
N VAL A 317 2.61 3.94 -2.74
CA VAL A 317 1.40 3.94 -3.59
C VAL A 317 1.75 4.44 -4.99
N SER A 318 1.52 3.56 -5.97
CA SER A 318 1.94 3.74 -7.35
C SER A 318 0.75 4.03 -8.26
N THR A 319 1.04 4.64 -9.41
CA THR A 319 0.16 4.59 -10.57
C THR A 319 0.37 3.24 -11.25
N LEU A 320 -0.69 2.45 -11.38
CA LEU A 320 -0.65 1.09 -11.91
C LEU A 320 -1.65 0.92 -13.07
N PRO A 321 -1.40 -0.02 -14.00
CA PRO A 321 -2.30 -0.28 -15.12
C PRO A 321 -3.74 -0.52 -14.68
N LEU A 322 -4.72 -0.16 -15.52
CA LEU A 322 -6.14 -0.28 -15.16
C LEU A 322 -6.52 -1.70 -14.75
N TRP A 323 -6.06 -2.72 -15.47
CA TRP A 323 -6.31 -4.12 -15.16
C TRP A 323 -5.77 -4.57 -13.79
N LYS A 324 -4.75 -3.88 -13.25
CA LYS A 324 -4.18 -4.15 -11.92
C LYS A 324 -4.91 -3.35 -10.84
N ALA A 325 -5.24 -2.09 -11.13
CA ALA A 325 -5.91 -1.19 -10.20
C ALA A 325 -7.42 -1.46 -10.05
N CYS A 326 -8.04 -2.16 -11.01
CA CYS A 326 -9.45 -2.56 -10.95
C CYS A 326 -9.61 -3.90 -10.21
N ASP A 327 -9.23 -3.91 -8.93
CA ASP A 327 -9.33 -5.05 -8.03
C ASP A 327 -10.00 -4.65 -6.70
N PHE A 328 -10.46 -5.64 -5.95
CA PHE A 328 -11.01 -5.38 -4.62
C PHE A 328 -9.97 -4.72 -3.70
N PRO A 329 -10.37 -3.80 -2.81
CA PRO A 329 -9.49 -3.34 -1.74
C PRO A 329 -9.11 -4.51 -0.84
N GLU A 330 -7.91 -4.47 -0.26
CA GLU A 330 -7.32 -5.59 0.49
C GLU A 330 -8.24 -6.10 1.60
N PHE A 331 -8.91 -5.21 2.34
CA PHE A 331 -9.85 -5.62 3.41
C PHE A 331 -11.08 -6.43 2.93
N LEU A 332 -11.39 -6.42 1.63
CA LEU A 332 -12.46 -7.23 1.04
C LEU A 332 -11.94 -8.49 0.33
N LYS A 333 -10.63 -8.70 0.23
CA LYS A 333 -10.07 -9.94 -0.31
C LYS A 333 -10.12 -11.06 0.73
N GLY A 334 -10.07 -12.30 0.27
CA GLY A 334 -10.11 -13.49 1.13
C GLY A 334 -11.03 -14.57 0.59
N ARG A 335 -11.20 -15.63 1.38
CA ARG A 335 -12.00 -16.79 1.00
C ARG A 335 -13.48 -16.43 0.83
N GLU A 336 -14.16 -17.20 -0.01
CA GLU A 336 -15.59 -17.10 -0.22
C GLU A 336 -16.32 -18.01 0.76
N ARG A 337 -17.34 -17.46 1.42
CA ARG A 337 -18.25 -18.20 2.28
C ARG A 337 -19.68 -17.71 2.06
N THR A 338 -20.56 -18.59 1.59
CA THR A 338 -21.95 -18.25 1.27
C THR A 338 -22.92 -18.53 2.42
N GLU A 339 -22.50 -19.32 3.40
CA GLU A 339 -23.31 -19.67 4.57
C GLU A 339 -22.78 -18.97 5.82
N GLU A 340 -23.66 -18.24 6.50
CA GLU A 340 -23.33 -17.57 7.76
C GLU A 340 -22.92 -18.61 8.81
N PRO A 341 -21.77 -18.45 9.48
CA PRO A 341 -21.35 -19.39 10.50
C PRO A 341 -22.30 -19.34 11.70
N ASN A 342 -22.78 -20.51 12.12
CA ASN A 342 -23.57 -20.60 13.34
C ASN A 342 -22.66 -20.61 14.56
N ARG A 343 -22.68 -19.54 15.36
CA ARG A 343 -21.89 -19.39 16.60
C ARG A 343 -21.95 -20.63 17.50
N ASN A 344 -23.09 -21.29 17.62
CA ASN A 344 -23.24 -22.44 18.54
C ASN A 344 -22.54 -23.73 18.06
N GLN A 345 -21.95 -23.74 16.86
CA GLN A 345 -21.23 -24.89 16.30
C GLN A 345 -19.72 -24.84 16.54
N TYR A 346 -19.22 -23.74 17.10
CA TYR A 346 -17.80 -23.56 17.37
C TYR A 346 -17.49 -23.84 18.84
N ALA A 347 -16.30 -24.36 19.09
CA ALA A 347 -15.83 -24.60 20.44
C ALA A 347 -15.67 -23.26 21.21
N PRO A 348 -15.77 -23.29 22.54
CA PRO A 348 -15.31 -22.17 23.37
C PRO A 348 -13.87 -21.81 23.06
N ASP A 349 -13.50 -20.57 23.33
CA ASP A 349 -12.10 -20.17 23.23
C ASP A 349 -11.28 -20.86 24.33
N ASP A 350 -10.18 -21.50 23.96
CA ASP A 350 -9.24 -22.05 24.94
C ASP A 350 -8.28 -20.90 25.32
N GLU A 351 -8.50 -20.28 26.49
CA GLU A 351 -7.71 -19.14 27.01
C GLU A 351 -6.19 -19.37 27.05
N GLU A 352 -5.72 -20.62 26.85
CA GLU A 352 -4.30 -20.98 26.79
C GLU A 352 -3.58 -20.57 25.48
N ASN A 353 -4.31 -20.13 24.44
CA ASN A 353 -3.74 -19.76 23.13
C ASN A 353 -3.83 -18.27 22.77
N VAL A 354 -4.17 -17.40 23.71
CA VAL A 354 -4.21 -15.95 23.43
C VAL A 354 -2.79 -15.43 23.33
N ASP A 355 -2.37 -15.04 22.13
CA ASP A 355 -1.14 -14.26 21.94
C ASP A 355 -1.34 -12.84 22.50
N GLU A 356 -1.17 -12.71 23.82
CA GLU A 356 -1.22 -11.43 24.54
C GLU A 356 -0.19 -10.40 24.01
N SER A 357 0.76 -10.80 23.15
CA SER A 357 1.79 -9.92 22.60
C SER A 357 1.35 -9.15 21.35
N ALA A 358 0.22 -9.52 20.73
CA ALA A 358 -0.31 -8.78 19.59
C ALA A 358 -1.03 -7.51 20.07
N ALA A 359 -0.45 -6.34 19.80
CA ALA A 359 -1.00 -5.03 20.16
C ALA A 359 -2.44 -4.76 19.65
N ASP A 360 -2.96 -5.59 18.72
CA ASP A 360 -4.30 -5.53 18.13
C ASP A 360 -5.13 -6.81 18.36
N ALA A 361 -4.85 -7.59 19.42
CA ALA A 361 -5.64 -8.78 19.76
C ALA A 361 -7.11 -8.41 19.97
N LEU A 362 -8.01 -9.11 19.26
CA LEU A 362 -9.45 -8.87 19.34
C LEU A 362 -10.09 -9.80 20.38
N ASP A 363 -10.96 -9.25 21.21
CA ASP A 363 -11.78 -10.05 22.12
C ASP A 363 -12.62 -11.06 21.32
N ASN A 364 -12.39 -12.33 21.61
CA ASN A 364 -13.06 -13.45 20.98
C ASN A 364 -14.41 -13.78 21.63
N GLU A 365 -14.82 -13.05 22.69
CA GLU A 365 -16.11 -13.21 23.38
C GLU A 365 -16.36 -14.66 23.87
N GLY A 366 -15.29 -15.35 24.26
CA GLY A 366 -15.32 -16.73 24.73
C GLY A 366 -15.64 -17.77 23.65
N ILE A 367 -15.46 -17.45 22.37
CA ILE A 367 -15.59 -18.42 21.27
C ILE A 367 -14.32 -18.49 20.42
N ASN A 368 -14.01 -19.69 19.94
CA ASN A 368 -12.83 -19.93 19.10
C ASN A 368 -12.70 -18.94 17.93
N GLU A 369 -11.47 -18.47 17.69
CA GLU A 369 -11.13 -17.49 16.64
C GLU A 369 -11.65 -17.87 15.24
N LEU A 370 -11.72 -19.17 14.92
CA LEU A 370 -12.23 -19.68 13.65
C LEU A 370 -13.67 -19.24 13.35
N TYR A 371 -14.50 -19.03 14.39
CA TYR A 371 -15.85 -18.46 14.20
C TYR A 371 -15.75 -17.05 13.59
N TRP A 372 -14.86 -16.22 14.13
CA TRP A 372 -14.70 -14.83 13.71
C TRP A 372 -14.06 -14.73 12.33
N GLU A 373 -13.12 -15.61 12.01
CA GLU A 373 -12.56 -15.74 10.66
C GLU A 373 -13.66 -16.09 9.65
N HIS A 374 -14.42 -17.15 9.92
CA HIS A 374 -15.52 -17.57 9.04
C HIS A 374 -16.63 -16.51 8.94
N LEU A 375 -16.87 -15.72 9.99
CA LEU A 375 -17.84 -14.63 9.94
C LEU A 375 -17.33 -13.52 9.04
N LEU A 376 -16.05 -13.17 9.14
CA LEU A 376 -15.42 -12.21 8.24
C LEU A 376 -15.43 -12.69 6.79
N GLU A 377 -15.18 -13.97 6.51
CA GLU A 377 -15.29 -14.54 5.16
C GLU A 377 -16.71 -14.39 4.58
N TYR A 378 -17.73 -14.68 5.40
CA TYR A 378 -19.13 -14.54 5.00
C TYR A 378 -19.50 -13.08 4.73
N GLU A 379 -19.19 -12.19 5.67
CA GLU A 379 -19.46 -10.76 5.53
C GLU A 379 -18.75 -10.17 4.33
N SER A 380 -17.46 -10.46 4.14
CA SER A 380 -16.69 -10.02 2.97
C SER A 380 -17.26 -10.58 1.68
N THR A 381 -17.78 -11.80 1.65
CA THR A 381 -18.46 -12.36 0.47
C THR A 381 -19.70 -11.55 0.10
N MET A 382 -20.53 -11.19 1.08
CA MET A 382 -21.72 -10.35 0.84
C MET A 382 -21.34 -8.92 0.43
N LEU A 383 -20.32 -8.36 1.08
CA LEU A 383 -19.84 -7.00 0.81
C LEU A 383 -19.14 -6.88 -0.54
N ARG A 384 -18.47 -7.93 -1.04
CA ARG A 384 -17.94 -7.97 -2.42
C ARG A 384 -19.05 -7.89 -3.46
N ALA A 385 -20.17 -8.57 -3.25
CA ALA A 385 -21.34 -8.46 -4.14
C ALA A 385 -21.88 -7.02 -4.16
N LEU A 386 -22.07 -6.41 -2.98
CA LEU A 386 -22.46 -5.00 -2.88
C LEU A 386 -21.45 -4.06 -3.55
N PHE A 387 -20.15 -4.28 -3.34
CA PHE A 387 -19.10 -3.48 -3.94
C PHE A 387 -19.21 -3.48 -5.47
N LEU A 388 -19.35 -4.67 -6.07
CA LEU A 388 -19.48 -4.81 -7.53
C LEU A 388 -20.75 -4.13 -8.05
N ASP A 389 -21.88 -4.31 -7.36
CA ASP A 389 -23.16 -3.67 -7.72
C ASP A 389 -23.07 -2.14 -7.69
N GLU A 390 -22.44 -1.57 -6.66
CA GLU A 390 -22.26 -0.12 -6.54
C GLU A 390 -21.25 0.41 -7.57
N MET A 391 -20.15 -0.31 -7.79
CA MET A 391 -19.14 0.08 -8.77
C MET A 391 -19.69 0.04 -10.20
N GLN A 392 -20.49 -0.97 -10.53
CA GLN A 392 -21.20 -1.08 -11.81
C GLN A 392 -22.11 0.12 -12.09
N LYS A 393 -22.72 0.71 -11.05
CA LYS A 393 -23.59 1.89 -11.18
C LYS A 393 -22.79 3.18 -11.43
N ILE A 394 -21.62 3.34 -10.81
CA ILE A 394 -20.88 4.63 -10.81
C ILE A 394 -19.68 4.68 -11.75
N ALA A 395 -19.09 3.53 -12.07
CA ALA A 395 -17.91 3.37 -12.91
C ALA A 395 -17.96 2.01 -13.64
N PRO A 396 -18.88 1.83 -14.60
CA PRO A 396 -19.02 0.58 -15.36
C PRO A 396 -17.72 0.16 -16.08
N GLU A 397 -16.91 1.12 -16.53
CA GLU A 397 -15.60 0.88 -17.14
C GLU A 397 -14.62 0.18 -16.18
N TRP A 398 -14.73 0.42 -14.87
CA TRP A 398 -13.91 -0.27 -13.88
C TRP A 398 -14.21 -1.78 -13.87
N ILE A 399 -15.49 -2.17 -13.97
CA ILE A 399 -15.91 -3.58 -14.01
C ILE A 399 -15.42 -4.25 -15.29
N GLU A 400 -15.49 -3.52 -16.42
CA GLU A 400 -15.00 -3.99 -17.70
C GLU A 400 -13.48 -4.25 -17.67
N GLU A 401 -12.70 -3.32 -17.13
CA GLU A 401 -11.25 -3.46 -16.97
C GLU A 401 -10.89 -4.61 -16.00
N SER A 402 -11.60 -4.74 -14.88
CA SER A 402 -11.41 -5.85 -13.93
C SER A 402 -11.64 -7.21 -14.61
N THR A 403 -12.71 -7.33 -15.40
CA THR A 403 -13.08 -8.57 -16.09
C THR A 403 -12.10 -8.92 -17.21
N LYS A 404 -11.76 -7.94 -18.07
CA LYS A 404 -10.77 -8.13 -19.16
C LYS A 404 -9.37 -8.39 -18.62
N GLY A 405 -9.06 -7.86 -17.44
CA GLY A 405 -7.78 -7.93 -16.78
C GLY A 405 -7.48 -9.26 -16.07
N ALA A 406 -8.44 -10.17 -15.96
CA ALA A 406 -8.31 -11.36 -15.09
C ALA A 406 -7.04 -12.19 -15.32
N VAL A 407 -6.72 -12.52 -16.58
CA VAL A 407 -5.49 -13.28 -16.93
C VAL A 407 -4.22 -12.47 -16.64
N LYS A 408 -4.25 -11.15 -16.87
CA LYS A 408 -3.12 -10.27 -16.55
C LYS A 408 -2.88 -10.19 -15.05
N ALA A 409 -3.95 -10.14 -14.27
CA ALA A 409 -3.89 -10.13 -12.81
C ALA A 409 -3.40 -11.47 -12.24
N ASP A 410 -3.81 -12.60 -12.83
CA ASP A 410 -3.23 -13.91 -12.48
C ASP A 410 -1.75 -14.00 -12.86
N PHE A 411 -1.34 -13.49 -14.02
CA PHE A 411 0.07 -13.43 -14.39
C PHE A 411 0.88 -12.57 -13.42
N GLU A 412 0.37 -11.42 -13.00
CA GLU A 412 1.03 -10.57 -12.01
C GLU A 412 1.16 -11.27 -10.66
N ALA A 413 0.13 -12.01 -10.22
CA ALA A 413 0.21 -12.85 -9.03
C ALA A 413 1.25 -13.97 -9.16
N ALA A 414 1.43 -14.55 -10.36
CA ALA A 414 2.51 -15.49 -10.64
C ALA A 414 3.89 -14.83 -10.50
N VAL A 415 4.07 -13.61 -11.05
CA VAL A 415 5.33 -12.84 -10.90
C VAL A 415 5.61 -12.50 -9.44
N GLN A 416 4.58 -12.17 -8.66
CA GLN A 416 4.72 -11.84 -7.24
C GLN A 416 5.13 -13.05 -6.37
N ASN A 417 4.88 -14.28 -6.84
CA ASN A 417 5.05 -15.50 -6.05
C ASN A 417 5.93 -16.55 -6.77
N CYS A 418 6.73 -16.16 -7.77
CA CYS A 418 7.53 -17.11 -8.54
C CYS A 418 8.80 -17.57 -7.81
N ASP A 419 9.13 -16.97 -6.67
CA ASP A 419 10.28 -17.23 -5.82
C ASP A 419 9.97 -18.08 -4.57
N GLY A 420 8.69 -18.41 -4.32
CA GLY A 420 8.26 -19.26 -3.21
C GLY A 420 8.03 -20.71 -3.60
N GLY A 421 8.68 -21.68 -2.94
CA GLY A 421 8.57 -23.11 -3.27
C GLY A 421 7.12 -23.67 -3.22
N TRP A 422 6.26 -23.16 -2.33
CA TRP A 422 4.85 -23.59 -2.28
C TRP A 422 3.99 -23.05 -3.44
N SER A 423 4.26 -21.83 -3.90
CA SER A 423 3.52 -21.19 -4.99
C SER A 423 3.92 -21.73 -6.37
N VAL A 424 5.16 -22.20 -6.56
CA VAL A 424 5.66 -22.78 -7.82
C VAL A 424 4.70 -23.86 -8.36
N LYS A 425 4.23 -24.77 -7.50
CA LYS A 425 3.27 -25.83 -7.89
C LYS A 425 1.95 -25.25 -8.41
N ARG A 426 1.39 -24.26 -7.71
CA ARG A 426 0.12 -23.61 -8.08
C ARG A 426 0.25 -22.82 -9.39
N ILE A 427 1.36 -22.12 -9.57
CA ILE A 427 1.66 -21.38 -10.80
C ILE A 427 1.85 -22.34 -11.97
N THR A 428 2.49 -23.50 -11.76
CA THR A 428 2.67 -24.50 -12.82
C THR A 428 1.33 -25.06 -13.31
N VAL A 429 0.43 -25.41 -12.38
CA VAL A 429 -0.95 -25.84 -12.72
C VAL A 429 -1.70 -24.75 -13.48
N TRP A 430 -1.56 -23.49 -13.07
CA TRP A 430 -2.14 -22.35 -13.77
C TRP A 430 -1.62 -22.20 -15.20
N LEU A 431 -0.30 -22.32 -15.40
CA LEU A 431 0.31 -22.23 -16.72
C LEU A 431 -0.20 -23.33 -17.66
N ASP A 432 -0.33 -24.56 -17.16
CA ASP A 432 -0.89 -25.68 -17.93
C ASP A 432 -2.36 -25.43 -18.30
N ALA A 433 -3.15 -24.89 -17.36
CA ALA A 433 -4.55 -24.51 -17.62
C ALA A 433 -4.65 -23.38 -18.65
N LEU A 434 -3.76 -22.38 -18.56
CA LEU A 434 -3.68 -21.26 -19.50
C LEU A 434 -3.34 -21.74 -20.92
N GLU A 435 -2.36 -22.65 -21.06
CA GLU A 435 -1.98 -23.26 -22.34
C GLU A 435 -3.14 -24.06 -22.97
N LYS A 436 -4.00 -24.68 -22.14
CA LYS A 436 -5.18 -25.44 -22.58
C LYS A 436 -6.43 -24.58 -22.79
N GLY A 437 -6.39 -23.30 -22.44
CA GLY A 437 -7.57 -22.42 -22.47
C GLY A 437 -8.65 -22.77 -21.43
N GLU A 438 -8.25 -23.41 -20.33
CA GLU A 438 -9.14 -23.76 -19.23
C GLU A 438 -9.43 -22.53 -18.35
N ASN A 439 -10.65 -22.44 -17.81
CA ASN A 439 -11.01 -21.36 -16.88
C ASN A 439 -10.49 -21.69 -15.48
N TRP A 440 -9.30 -21.17 -15.15
CA TRP A 440 -8.64 -21.40 -13.87
C TRP A 440 -8.00 -20.11 -13.37
N SER A 441 -8.36 -19.67 -12.14
CA SER A 441 -7.82 -18.44 -11.55
C SER A 441 -6.74 -18.71 -10.51
N LEU A 442 -5.54 -18.20 -10.76
CA LEU A 442 -4.43 -18.30 -9.82
C LEU A 442 -4.68 -17.51 -8.55
N ARG A 443 -5.17 -16.27 -8.66
CA ARG A 443 -5.46 -15.47 -7.47
C ARG A 443 -6.47 -16.14 -6.54
N LYS A 444 -7.55 -16.72 -7.09
CA LYS A 444 -8.51 -17.48 -6.28
C LYS A 444 -7.85 -18.69 -5.62
N LYS A 445 -7.04 -19.43 -6.39
CA LYS A 445 -6.40 -20.65 -5.92
C LYS A 445 -5.31 -20.39 -4.91
N LEU A 446 -4.62 -19.25 -4.91
CA LEU A 446 -3.63 -18.88 -3.90
C LEU A 446 -4.26 -18.61 -2.52
N ILE A 447 -5.55 -18.23 -2.48
CA ILE A 447 -6.31 -17.93 -1.25
C ILE A 447 -6.96 -19.18 -0.65
N GLU A 448 -7.35 -20.15 -1.48
CA GLU A 448 -7.85 -21.46 -1.06
C GLU A 448 -6.73 -22.30 -0.43
#